data_AF-G9ZWN8-F1
#
_entry.id   AF-G9ZWN8-F1
#
_cell.length_a   1.000
_cell.length_b   1.000
_cell.length_c   1.000
_cell.angle_alpha   90.00
_cell.angle_beta   90.00
_cell.angle_gamma   90.00
#
_symmetry.space_group_name_H-M   'P 1'
#
loop_
_entity.id
_entity.type
_entity.pdbx_description
1 polymer ?
#
loop_
_entity_poly.entity_id
_entity_poly.type
_entity_poly.pdbx_seq_one_letter_code
_entity_poly.pdbx_strand_id
1 'polypeptide(L)'
;MKGLLQVLAVMVGFLIASGEIARRIGDAHFIPLAFGDLAVAAALFFAAWRARNHSAAILAGAWGIFSGQVLVKLIVSLDYVIHDIPKVRPVFYSVILSLMLLLGLWACWTASRLVDQKLAAAKATK
;
A
#
# COMPACT_ATOMS: atom_id res chain seq x y z
N MET A 1 -1.91 3.13 18.12
CA MET A 1 -1.74 3.46 16.68
C MET A 1 -0.78 2.54 15.94
N LYS A 2 0.46 2.34 16.38
CA LYS A 2 1.44 1.47 15.69
C LYS A 2 0.90 0.05 15.40
N GLY A 3 0.31 -0.62 16.39
CA GLY A 3 -0.26 -1.97 16.22
C GLY A 3 -1.39 -2.04 15.19
N LEU A 4 -2.26 -1.02 15.15
CA LEU A 4 -3.33 -0.91 14.14
C LEU A 4 -2.74 -0.84 12.72
N LEU A 5 -1.70 -0.02 12.50
CA LEU A 5 -1.05 0.10 11.20
C LEU A 5 -0.39 -1.21 10.75
N GLN A 6 0.11 -2.03 11.68
CA GLN A 6 0.65 -3.35 11.37
C GLN A 6 -0.45 -4.33 10.94
N VAL A 7 -1.57 -4.35 11.67
CA VAL A 7 -2.73 -5.20 11.33
C VAL A 7 -3.27 -4.82 9.95
N LEU A 8 -3.47 -3.53 9.69
CA LEU A 8 -3.91 -3.04 8.39
C LEU A 8 -2.91 -3.40 7.27
N ALA A 9 -1.60 -3.30 7.51
CA ALA A 9 -0.61 -3.67 6.53
C ALA A 9 -0.66 -5.17 6.18
N VAL A 10 -0.90 -6.03 7.17
CA VAL A 10 -1.11 -7.47 6.93
C VAL A 10 -2.39 -7.71 6.14
N MET A 11 -3.51 -7.09 6.53
CA MET A 11 -4.80 -7.29 5.87
C MET A 11 -4.77 -6.81 4.42
N VAL A 12 -4.22 -5.61 4.18
CA VAL A 12 -4.08 -5.04 2.83
C VAL A 12 -3.07 -5.83 2.00
N GLY A 13 -1.92 -6.18 2.57
CA GLY A 13 -0.93 -7.03 1.90
C GLY A 13 -1.52 -8.37 1.47
N PHE A 14 -2.32 -8.99 2.33
CA PHE A 14 -3.02 -10.24 2.01
C PHE A 14 -4.05 -10.05 0.89
N LEU A 15 -4.86 -8.98 0.95
CA LEU A 15 -5.85 -8.68 -0.07
C LEU A 15 -5.21 -8.47 -1.45
N ILE A 16 -4.08 -7.74 -1.52
CA ILE A 16 -3.34 -7.52 -2.76
C ILE A 16 -2.77 -8.83 -3.30
N ALA A 17 -2.05 -9.57 -2.46
CA ALA A 17 -1.39 -10.80 -2.88
C ALA A 17 -2.41 -11.86 -3.34
N SER A 18 -3.45 -12.11 -2.54
CA SER A 18 -4.52 -13.05 -2.91
C SER A 18 -5.28 -12.60 -4.16
N GLY A 19 -5.55 -11.30 -4.32
CA GLY A 19 -6.21 -10.76 -5.50
C GLY A 19 -5.41 -10.94 -6.78
N GLU A 20 -4.09 -10.73 -6.74
CA GLU A 20 -3.23 -10.98 -7.91
C GLU A 20 -3.07 -12.47 -8.21
N ILE A 21 -2.89 -13.31 -7.19
CA ILE A 21 -2.79 -14.75 -7.35
C ILE A 21 -4.09 -15.30 -7.96
N ALA A 22 -5.25 -14.92 -7.42
CA ALA A 22 -6.54 -15.37 -7.93
C ALA A 22 -6.79 -14.92 -9.38
N ARG A 23 -6.30 -13.73 -9.77
CA ARG A 23 -6.50 -13.21 -11.12
C ARG A 23 -5.61 -13.89 -12.18
N ARG A 24 -4.45 -14.40 -11.78
CA ARG A 24 -3.39 -14.78 -12.72
C ARG A 24 -2.84 -16.19 -12.52
N ILE A 25 -3.47 -16.99 -11.67
CA ILE A 25 -3.14 -18.40 -11.54
C ILE A 25 -3.31 -19.10 -12.90
N GLY A 26 -2.24 -19.74 -13.38
CA GLY A 26 -2.21 -20.37 -14.71
C GLY A 26 -1.80 -19.47 -15.87
N ASP A 27 -1.49 -18.18 -15.65
CA ASP A 27 -0.94 -17.29 -16.68
C ASP A 27 0.59 -17.44 -16.80
N ALA A 28 1.08 -17.68 -18.01
CA ALA A 28 2.52 -17.79 -18.29
C ALA A 28 3.30 -16.50 -17.98
N HIS A 29 2.63 -15.35 -17.98
CA HIS A 29 3.22 -14.04 -17.66
C HIS A 29 2.93 -13.59 -16.23
N PHE A 30 2.59 -14.51 -15.32
CA PHE A 30 2.27 -14.22 -13.92
C PHE A 30 3.28 -13.27 -13.27
N ILE A 31 4.58 -13.62 -13.32
CA ILE A 31 5.63 -12.89 -12.60
C ILE A 31 5.77 -11.46 -13.11
N PRO A 32 6.03 -11.17 -14.40
CA PRO A 32 6.18 -9.79 -14.89
C PRO A 32 4.96 -8.92 -14.58
N LEU A 33 3.76 -9.49 -14.69
CA LEU A 33 2.52 -8.76 -14.53
C LEU A 33 2.18 -8.50 -13.05
N ALA A 34 2.43 -9.46 -12.15
CA ALA A 34 2.07 -9.38 -10.73
C ALA A 34 3.19 -8.81 -9.84
N PHE A 35 4.41 -8.66 -10.37
CA PHE A 35 5.58 -8.30 -9.59
C PHE A 35 5.39 -7.04 -8.73
N GLY A 36 4.89 -5.95 -9.30
CA GLY A 36 4.72 -4.69 -8.56
C GLY A 36 3.80 -4.84 -7.35
N ASP A 37 2.71 -5.58 -7.50
CA ASP A 37 1.73 -5.80 -6.43
C ASP A 37 2.22 -6.78 -5.37
N LEU A 38 2.90 -7.86 -5.80
CA LEU A 38 3.52 -8.81 -4.88
C LEU A 38 4.68 -8.16 -4.10
N ALA A 39 5.46 -7.28 -4.73
CA ALA A 39 6.53 -6.53 -4.08
C ALA A 39 5.96 -5.57 -3.01
N VAL A 40 4.87 -4.86 -3.33
CA VAL A 40 4.17 -4.00 -2.36
C VAL A 40 3.57 -4.81 -1.21
N ALA A 41 2.94 -5.94 -1.49
CA ALA A 41 2.42 -6.84 -0.46
C ALA A 41 3.55 -7.36 0.44
N ALA A 42 4.67 -7.79 -0.13
CA ALA A 42 5.85 -8.22 0.61
C ALA A 42 6.42 -7.08 1.47
N ALA A 43 6.49 -5.85 0.97
CA ALA A 43 6.92 -4.69 1.74
C ALA A 43 6.01 -4.41 2.94
N LEU A 44 4.68 -4.51 2.76
CA LEU A 44 3.71 -4.34 3.84
C LEU A 44 3.83 -5.44 4.89
N PHE A 45 3.96 -6.71 4.49
CA PHE A 45 4.17 -7.83 5.43
C PHE A 45 5.49 -7.69 6.19
N PHE A 46 6.57 -7.38 5.48
CA PHE A 46 7.88 -7.15 6.08
C PHE A 46 7.82 -6.01 7.08
N ALA A 47 7.20 -4.88 6.73
CA ALA A 47 7.05 -3.75 7.63
C ALA A 47 6.19 -4.09 8.85
N ALA A 48 5.08 -4.81 8.66
CA ALA A 48 4.22 -5.23 9.76
C ALA A 48 4.96 -6.15 10.75
N TRP A 49 5.75 -7.10 10.24
CA TRP A 49 6.56 -7.98 11.07
C TRP A 49 7.70 -7.22 11.77
N ARG A 50 8.49 -6.48 11.00
CA ARG A 50 9.70 -5.81 11.49
C ARG A 50 9.40 -4.68 12.46
N ALA A 51 8.33 -3.92 12.22
CA ALA A 51 7.96 -2.81 13.06
C ALA A 51 7.65 -3.23 14.50
N ARG A 52 7.34 -4.50 14.81
CA ARG A 52 7.12 -4.96 16.20
C ARG A 52 8.30 -4.57 17.10
N ASN A 53 9.51 -4.81 16.61
CA ASN A 53 10.73 -4.59 17.37
C ASN A 53 11.48 -3.31 16.97
N HIS A 54 11.04 -2.61 15.91
CA HIS A 54 11.79 -1.52 15.27
C HIS A 54 10.97 -0.23 15.17
N SER A 55 11.59 0.80 14.59
CA SER A 55 10.98 2.12 14.35
C SER A 55 9.75 2.02 13.46
N ALA A 56 8.78 2.92 13.69
CA ALA A 56 7.63 3.11 12.81
C ALA A 56 8.00 3.62 11.41
N ALA A 57 9.26 4.04 11.20
CA ALA A 57 9.76 4.49 9.91
C ALA A 57 9.62 3.44 8.81
N ILE A 58 9.77 2.15 9.15
CA ILE A 58 9.61 1.05 8.18
C ILE A 58 8.15 0.95 7.72
N LEU A 59 7.17 1.21 8.61
CA LEU A 59 5.76 1.28 8.24
C LEU A 59 5.49 2.48 7.34
N ALA A 60 6.05 3.65 7.64
CA ALA A 60 5.90 4.84 6.81
C ALA A 60 6.42 4.58 5.38
N GLY A 61 7.60 3.97 5.26
CA GLY A 61 8.16 3.57 3.96
C GLY A 61 7.27 2.61 3.19
N ALA A 62 6.79 1.54 3.83
CA ALA A 62 5.93 0.55 3.17
C ALA A 62 4.57 1.11 2.74
N TRP A 63 3.93 1.92 3.60
CA TRP A 63 2.69 2.62 3.24
C TRP A 63 2.90 3.67 2.13
N GLY A 64 4.07 4.31 2.09
CA GLY A 64 4.47 5.19 1.00
C GLY A 64 4.62 4.46 -0.34
N ILE A 65 5.32 3.31 -0.34
CA ILE A 65 5.45 2.44 -1.54
C ILE A 65 4.08 1.99 -2.03
N PHE A 66 3.22 1.51 -1.12
CA PHE A 66 1.84 1.14 -1.45
C PHE A 66 1.06 2.31 -2.07
N SER A 67 1.16 3.51 -1.49
CA SER A 67 0.46 4.70 -2.01
C SER A 67 0.94 5.06 -3.42
N GLY A 68 2.24 4.99 -3.68
CA GLY A 68 2.81 5.21 -5.01
C GLY A 68 2.28 4.21 -6.04
N GLN A 69 2.25 2.92 -5.69
CA GLN A 69 1.71 1.87 -6.56
C GLN A 69 0.21 2.09 -6.86
N VAL A 70 -0.59 2.42 -5.85
CA VAL A 70 -2.03 2.70 -6.04
C VAL A 70 -2.24 3.94 -6.90
N LEU A 71 -1.42 4.98 -6.73
CA LEU A 71 -1.49 6.20 -7.54
C LEU A 71 -1.22 5.90 -9.02
N VAL A 72 -0.19 5.10 -9.34
CA VAL A 72 0.09 4.68 -10.72
C VAL A 72 -1.12 3.96 -11.32
N LYS A 73 -1.71 3.01 -10.58
CA LYS A 73 -2.92 2.29 -11.02
C LYS A 73 -4.11 3.23 -11.20
N LEU A 74 -4.26 4.23 -10.33
CA LEU A 74 -5.34 5.20 -10.40
C LEU A 74 -5.19 6.07 -11.65
N ILE A 75 -3.99 6.57 -11.94
CA ILE A 75 -3.70 7.36 -13.15
C ILE A 75 -4.09 6.55 -14.40
N VAL A 76 -3.63 5.31 -14.50
CA VAL A 76 -3.98 4.42 -15.62
C VAL A 76 -5.48 4.19 -15.69
N SER A 77 -6.16 3.98 -14.56
CA SER A 77 -7.61 3.79 -14.51
C SER A 77 -8.38 5.03 -14.95
N LEU A 78 -7.93 6.21 -14.54
CA LEU A 78 -8.50 7.49 -14.94
C LEU A 78 -8.31 7.75 -16.43
N ASP A 79 -7.18 7.33 -17.01
CA ASP A 79 -6.95 7.44 -18.45
C ASP A 79 -8.01 6.68 -19.27
N TYR A 80 -8.38 5.46 -18.84
CA TYR A 80 -9.50 4.71 -19.43
C TYR A 80 -10.84 5.46 -19.32
N VAL A 81 -11.08 6.15 -18.20
CA VAL A 81 -12.33 6.91 -17.97
C VAL A 81 -12.37 8.18 -18.84
N ILE A 82 -11.25 8.90 -18.92
CA ILE A 82 -11.16 10.19 -19.62
C ILE A 82 -11.26 10.01 -21.13
N HIS A 83 -10.62 8.97 -21.67
CA HIS A 83 -10.58 8.70 -23.10
C HIS A 83 -11.67 7.73 -23.58
N ASP A 84 -12.64 7.39 -22.72
CA ASP A 84 -13.75 6.48 -23.00
C ASP A 84 -13.32 5.14 -23.63
N ILE A 85 -12.17 4.62 -23.17
CA ILE A 85 -11.59 3.37 -23.69
C ILE A 85 -12.38 2.19 -23.11
N PRO A 86 -12.77 1.18 -23.93
CA PRO A 86 -13.59 0.06 -23.46
C PRO A 86 -12.90 -0.73 -22.34
N LYS A 87 -13.44 -0.61 -21.12
CA LYS A 87 -13.01 -1.37 -19.95
C LYS A 87 -14.20 -1.67 -19.06
N VAL A 88 -14.18 -2.80 -18.37
CA VAL A 88 -15.27 -3.18 -17.47
C VAL A 88 -15.25 -2.27 -16.25
N ARG A 89 -16.32 -1.47 -16.06
CA ARG A 89 -16.60 -0.63 -14.88
C ARG A 89 -15.42 0.27 -14.44
N PRO A 90 -14.90 1.13 -15.34
CA PRO A 90 -13.67 1.90 -15.07
C PRO A 90 -13.87 2.93 -13.94
N VAL A 91 -15.05 3.55 -13.85
CA VAL A 91 -15.40 4.49 -12.77
C VAL A 91 -15.38 3.81 -11.40
N PHE A 92 -16.02 2.65 -11.28
CA PHE A 92 -16.08 1.91 -10.00
C PHE A 92 -14.67 1.54 -9.51
N TYR A 93 -13.82 1.07 -10.41
CA TYR A 93 -12.44 0.72 -10.08
C TYR A 93 -11.62 1.96 -9.66
N SER A 94 -11.79 3.10 -10.34
CA SER A 94 -11.15 4.36 -9.95
C SER A 94 -11.59 4.85 -8.57
N VAL A 95 -12.86 4.70 -8.20
CA VAL A 95 -13.34 5.03 -6.85
C VAL A 95 -12.66 4.18 -5.78
N ILE A 96 -12.58 2.86 -5.99
CA ILE A 96 -11.89 1.96 -5.06
C ILE A 96 -10.41 2.35 -4.92
N LEU A 97 -9.72 2.62 -6.03
CA LEU A 97 -8.32 3.01 -6.01
C LEU A 97 -8.11 4.35 -5.26
N SER A 98 -9.00 5.31 -5.43
CA SER A 98 -8.97 6.57 -4.66
C SER A 98 -9.11 6.32 -3.16
N LEU A 99 -10.03 5.45 -2.74
CA LEU A 99 -10.18 5.09 -1.32
C LEU A 99 -8.94 4.38 -0.78
N MET A 100 -8.36 3.46 -1.55
CA MET A 100 -7.12 2.78 -1.18
C MET A 100 -5.94 3.77 -1.09
N LEU A 101 -5.87 4.75 -1.98
CA LEU A 101 -4.84 5.79 -1.94
C LEU A 101 -4.97 6.65 -0.68
N LEU A 102 -6.18 7.09 -0.34
CA LEU A 102 -6.44 7.85 0.88
C LEU A 102 -6.06 7.06 2.13
N LEU A 103 -6.39 5.76 2.18
CA LEU A 103 -5.98 4.87 3.26
C LEU A 103 -4.45 4.79 3.37
N GLY A 104 -3.76 4.60 2.24
CA GLY A 104 -2.31 4.52 2.19
C GLY A 104 -1.63 5.80 2.67
N LEU A 105 -2.09 6.96 2.19
CA LEU A 105 -1.57 8.26 2.58
C LEU A 105 -1.82 8.55 4.06
N TRP A 106 -3.02 8.25 4.56
CA TRP A 106 -3.34 8.38 5.99
C TRP A 106 -2.45 7.50 6.86
N ALA A 107 -2.26 6.24 6.47
CA ALA A 107 -1.42 5.30 7.21
C ALA A 107 0.07 5.73 7.19
N CYS A 108 0.55 6.19 6.05
CA CYS A 108 1.91 6.74 5.88
C CYS A 108 2.11 7.97 6.78
N TRP A 109 1.20 8.95 6.70
CA TRP A 109 1.26 10.16 7.53
C TRP A 109 1.23 9.83 9.02
N THR A 110 0.34 8.93 9.43
CA THR A 110 0.24 8.49 10.83
C THR A 110 1.53 7.81 11.30
N ALA A 111 2.13 6.96 10.46
CA ALA A 111 3.41 6.32 10.77
C ALA A 111 4.55 7.33 10.90
N SER A 112 4.63 8.33 10.01
CA SER A 112 5.63 9.41 10.08
C SER A 112 5.49 10.23 11.35
N ARG A 113 4.27 10.61 11.75
CA ARG A 113 4.04 11.31 13.02
C ARG A 113 4.52 10.54 14.24
N LEU A 114 4.36 9.20 14.25
CA LEU A 114 4.87 8.36 15.33
C LEU A 114 6.41 8.36 15.39
N VAL A 115 7.08 8.48 14.25
CA VAL A 115 8.54 8.63 14.19
C VAL A 115 8.95 9.98 14.78
N ASP A 116 8.32 11.06 14.33
CA ASP A 116 8.64 12.42 14.79
C ASP A 116 8.45 12.57 16.30
N GLN A 117 7.35 12.04 16.85
CA GLN A 117 7.10 12.02 18.29
C GLN A 117 8.20 11.29 19.07
N LYS A 118 8.65 10.14 18.56
CA LYS A 118 9.73 9.37 19.19
C LYS A 118 11.07 10.14 19.15
N LEU A 119 11.37 10.81 18.04
CA LEU A 119 12.57 11.62 17.90
C LEU A 119 12.54 12.85 18.81
N ALA A 120 11.39 13.52 18.93
CA ALA A 120 11.21 14.66 19.83
C ALA A 120 11.40 14.25 21.30
N ALA A 121 10.81 13.14 21.73
CA ALA A 121 10.97 12.62 23.09
C ALA A 121 12.45 12.30 23.40
N ALA A 122 13.16 11.68 22.45
CA ALA A 122 14.59 11.36 22.62
C ALA A 122 15.49 12.60 22.74
N LYS A 123 15.11 13.72 22.10
CA LYS A 123 15.83 15.01 22.24
C LYS A 123 15.59 15.67 23.59
N ALA A 124 14.39 15.58 24.16
CA ALA A 124 14.06 16.19 25.44
C ALA A 124 14.68 15.51 26.67
N THR A 125 15.24 14.29 26.49
CA THR A 125 15.88 13.53 27.57
C THR A 125 17.41 13.69 27.56
N LYS A 126 17.95 14.49 26.64
CA LYS A 126 19.37 14.83 26.53
C LYS A 126 19.58 16.29 26.91
#